data_AF-A0A1F6FPB8-F1
#
_entry.id   AF-A0A1F6FPB8-F1
#
_cell.length_a   1.000
_cell.length_b   1.000
_cell.length_c   1.000
_cell.angle_alpha   90.00
_cell.angle_beta   90.00
_cell.angle_gamma   90.00
#
_symmetry.space_group_name_H-M   'P 1'
#
loop_
_entity.id
_entity.type
_entity.pdbx_description
1 polymer ?
#
loop_
_entity_poly.entity_id
_entity_poly.type
_entity_poly.pdbx_seq_one_letter_code
_entity_poly.pdbx_strand_id
1 'polypeptide(L)'
;MSRKIRQRVRIPRPRATKKETPRDRYGWTCPAKNWHHRQPVCQGGTTTSENLSYVNFNKHRAYHQLFGVTDTYEVAIQLNKTWLPLDWILLPVPTERVLEVLEVLRQMGVVPFEDPIRFGITQTHLDFYREGTR
;
A
#
# COMPACT_ATOMS: atom_id res chain seq x y z
N MET A 1 8.46 -66.37 -36.68
CA MET A 1 8.63 -64.90 -36.50
C MET A 1 7.93 -64.49 -35.21
N SER A 2 8.68 -64.24 -34.13
CA SER A 2 8.12 -64.01 -32.78
C SER A 2 8.06 -62.51 -32.46
N ARG A 3 6.86 -61.95 -32.24
CA ARG A 3 6.66 -60.53 -31.92
C ARG A 3 6.80 -60.32 -30.41
N LYS A 4 7.86 -59.60 -30.00
CA LYS A 4 8.05 -59.15 -28.61
C LYS A 4 7.11 -57.99 -28.30
N ILE A 5 6.14 -58.21 -27.41
CA ILE A 5 5.27 -57.16 -26.85
C ILE A 5 6.07 -56.42 -25.76
N ARG A 6 6.36 -55.13 -25.98
CA ARG A 6 6.96 -54.26 -24.95
C ARG A 6 5.85 -53.71 -24.06
N GLN A 7 5.72 -54.22 -22.84
CA GLN A 7 4.88 -53.59 -21.81
C GLN A 7 5.53 -52.26 -21.37
N ARG A 8 4.82 -51.15 -21.58
CA ARG A 8 5.22 -49.83 -21.05
C ARG A 8 4.78 -49.74 -19.58
N VAL A 9 5.73 -49.78 -18.66
CA VAL A 9 5.49 -49.47 -17.24
C VAL A 9 5.17 -47.98 -17.13
N ARG A 10 3.95 -47.63 -16.67
CA ARG A 10 3.60 -46.25 -16.33
C ARG A 10 4.23 -45.89 -14.99
N ILE A 11 5.27 -45.07 -15.02
CA ILE A 11 5.83 -44.46 -13.80
C ILE A 11 4.85 -43.37 -13.35
N PRO A 12 4.29 -43.44 -12.13
CA PRO A 12 3.43 -42.37 -11.62
C PRO A 12 4.24 -41.08 -11.47
N ARG A 13 3.72 -39.97 -12.01
CA ARG A 13 4.35 -38.65 -11.83
C ARG A 13 4.22 -38.23 -10.35
N PRO A 14 5.27 -37.67 -9.73
CA PRO A 14 5.15 -37.13 -8.38
C PRO A 14 4.08 -36.05 -8.35
N ARG A 15 3.15 -36.16 -7.40
CA ARG A 15 2.06 -35.21 -7.19
C ARG A 15 2.67 -33.89 -6.75
N ALA A 16 2.44 -32.81 -7.50
CA ALA A 16 2.88 -31.48 -7.12
C ALA A 16 2.30 -31.12 -5.74
N THR A 17 3.14 -31.07 -4.72
CA THR A 17 2.76 -30.62 -3.38
C THR A 17 2.45 -29.13 -3.46
N LYS A 18 1.19 -28.76 -3.23
CA LYS A 18 0.81 -27.35 -3.03
C LYS A 18 1.70 -26.80 -1.92
N LYS A 19 2.52 -25.78 -2.19
CA LYS A 19 3.25 -25.06 -1.14
C LYS A 19 2.20 -24.51 -0.18
N GLU A 20 2.09 -25.09 1.00
CA GLU A 20 1.19 -24.60 2.03
C GLU A 20 1.66 -23.21 2.45
N THR A 21 0.74 -22.25 2.45
CA THR A 21 0.99 -20.92 3.00
C THR A 21 1.25 -21.07 4.50
N PRO A 22 2.28 -20.41 5.06
CA PRO A 22 2.54 -20.45 6.49
C PRO A 22 1.29 -20.04 7.27
N ARG A 23 0.82 -20.93 8.15
CA ARG A 23 -0.29 -20.64 9.05
C ARG A 23 0.23 -19.85 10.25
N ASP A 24 -0.57 -18.92 10.75
CA ASP A 24 -0.24 -18.25 12.00
C ASP A 24 -0.36 -19.22 13.20
N ARG A 25 -0.02 -18.75 14.40
CA ARG A 25 -0.06 -19.55 15.64
C ARG A 25 -1.47 -20.07 16.01
N TYR A 26 -2.50 -19.67 15.28
CA TYR A 26 -3.89 -20.05 15.47
C TYR A 26 -4.42 -20.90 14.29
N GLY A 27 -3.57 -21.28 13.33
CA GLY A 27 -3.95 -22.13 12.20
C GLY A 27 -4.59 -21.38 11.03
N TRP A 28 -4.61 -20.04 11.04
CA TRP A 28 -5.19 -19.24 9.96
C TRP A 28 -4.17 -18.97 8.86
N THR A 29 -4.58 -19.18 7.61
CA THR A 29 -3.82 -18.73 6.44
C THR A 29 -4.22 -17.29 6.12
N CYS A 30 -3.64 -16.32 6.82
CA CYS A 30 -3.76 -14.94 6.39
C CYS A 30 -2.90 -14.75 5.13
N PRO A 31 -3.45 -14.29 4.00
CA PRO A 31 -2.63 -14.00 2.84
C PRO A 31 -1.58 -12.97 3.26
N ALA A 32 -0.30 -13.21 2.93
CA ALA A 32 0.81 -12.36 3.37
C ALA A 32 0.60 -10.87 2.98
N LYS A 33 -0.22 -10.62 1.96
CA LYS A 33 -0.62 -9.31 1.47
C LYS A 33 -2.11 -9.30 1.13
N ASN A 34 -2.77 -8.17 1.36
CA ASN A 34 -4.18 -7.95 1.06
C ASN A 34 -4.36 -6.55 0.44
N TRP A 35 -5.43 -6.37 -0.33
CA TRP A 35 -5.86 -5.09 -0.86
C TRP A 35 -6.49 -4.24 0.25
N HIS A 36 -6.00 -3.02 0.39
CA HIS A 36 -6.56 -2.00 1.26
C HIS A 36 -7.13 -0.87 0.40
N HIS A 37 -8.29 -0.35 0.76
CA HIS A 37 -8.87 0.81 0.11
C HIS A 37 -8.25 2.09 0.68
N ARG A 38 -7.70 2.95 -0.17
CA ARG A 38 -7.14 4.26 0.23
C ARG A 38 -8.26 5.16 0.79
N GLN A 39 -9.42 5.14 0.14
CA GLN A 39 -10.68 5.68 0.62
C GLN A 39 -11.68 4.53 0.87
N PRO A 40 -12.22 4.37 2.09
CA PRO A 40 -13.21 3.33 2.40
C PRO A 40 -14.45 3.41 1.51
N VAL A 41 -15.02 2.25 1.16
CA VAL A 41 -16.26 2.17 0.34
C VAL A 41 -17.43 2.89 1.00
N CYS A 42 -17.55 2.81 2.34
CA CYS A 42 -18.59 3.52 3.09
C CYS A 42 -18.47 5.05 3.03
N GLN A 43 -17.32 5.57 2.59
CA GLN A 43 -17.07 7.00 2.37
C GLN A 43 -17.03 7.34 0.86
N GLY A 44 -17.57 6.48 -0.01
CA GLY A 44 -17.60 6.70 -1.45
C GLY A 44 -16.37 6.20 -2.22
N GLY A 45 -15.46 5.46 -1.56
CA GLY A 45 -14.34 4.82 -2.24
C GLY A 45 -14.77 3.73 -3.23
N THR A 46 -14.00 3.57 -4.30
CA THR A 46 -14.24 2.59 -5.36
C THR A 46 -13.37 1.33 -5.18
N THR A 47 -13.67 0.26 -5.90
CA THR A 47 -12.81 -0.94 -5.97
C THR A 47 -11.80 -0.87 -7.14
N THR A 48 -11.54 0.32 -7.67
CA THR A 48 -10.64 0.49 -8.81
C THR A 48 -9.18 0.44 -8.36
N SER A 49 -8.26 0.18 -9.30
CA SER A 49 -6.82 0.09 -9.03
C SER A 49 -6.25 1.34 -8.37
N GLU A 50 -6.80 2.51 -8.66
CA GLU A 50 -6.32 3.80 -8.16
C GLU A 50 -6.65 3.98 -6.67
N ASN A 51 -7.78 3.44 -6.22
CA ASN A 51 -8.20 3.45 -4.82
C ASN A 51 -7.71 2.24 -4.03
N LEU A 52 -7.04 1.28 -4.66
CA LEU A 52 -6.53 0.08 -3.99
C LEU A 52 -5.01 0.14 -3.81
N SER A 53 -4.57 -0.27 -2.62
CA SER A 53 -3.17 -0.41 -2.26
C SER A 53 -2.88 -1.84 -1.81
N TYR A 54 -1.84 -2.46 -2.37
CA TYR A 54 -1.45 -3.81 -1.99
C TYR A 54 -0.46 -3.77 -0.82
N VAL A 55 -0.94 -4.11 0.38
CA VAL A 55 -0.19 -3.95 1.63
C VAL A 55 -0.06 -5.28 2.37
N ASN A 56 0.94 -5.39 3.24
CA ASN A 56 1.06 -6.55 4.13
C ASN A 56 -0.17 -6.64 5.05
N PHE A 57 -0.69 -7.86 5.27
CA PHE A 57 -1.90 -8.07 6.05
C PHE A 57 -1.82 -7.52 7.48
N ASN A 58 -0.66 -7.64 8.15
CA ASN A 58 -0.50 -7.11 9.50
C ASN A 58 -0.58 -5.57 9.52
N LYS A 59 -0.04 -4.91 8.49
CA LYS A 59 -0.15 -3.46 8.32
C LYS A 59 -1.60 -3.05 8.04
N HIS A 60 -2.29 -3.80 7.19
CA HIS A 60 -3.71 -3.58 6.88
C HIS A 60 -4.57 -3.69 8.14
N ARG A 61 -4.38 -4.75 8.93
CA ARG A 61 -5.11 -4.96 10.18
C ARG A 61 -4.78 -3.87 11.21
N ALA A 62 -3.50 -3.54 11.39
CA ALA A 62 -3.08 -2.50 12.32
C ALA A 62 -3.69 -1.15 11.96
N TYR A 63 -3.72 -0.81 10.66
CA TYR A 63 -4.36 0.42 10.18
C TYR A 63 -5.84 0.47 10.58
N HIS A 64 -6.61 -0.59 10.29
CA HIS A 64 -8.03 -0.62 10.65
C HIS A 64 -8.27 -0.69 12.16
N GLN A 65 -7.36 -1.26 12.95
CA GLN A 65 -7.47 -1.25 14.41
C GLN A 65 -7.26 0.14 15.00
N LEU A 66 -6.35 0.94 14.42
CA LEU A 66 -6.05 2.29 14.90
C LEU A 66 -7.05 3.32 14.39
N PHE A 67 -7.40 3.23 13.10
CA PHE A 67 -8.10 4.30 12.39
C PHE A 67 -9.45 3.87 11.81
N GLY A 68 -9.84 2.59 11.88
CA GLY A 68 -11.14 2.14 11.38
C GLY A 68 -11.41 2.54 9.92
N VAL A 69 -12.42 3.40 9.74
CA VAL A 69 -12.86 3.98 8.46
C VAL A 69 -12.75 5.51 8.44
N THR A 70 -11.96 6.07 9.34
CA THR A 70 -11.69 7.50 9.51
C THR A 70 -11.02 8.07 8.25
N ASP A 71 -11.39 9.30 7.88
CA ASP A 71 -10.79 9.94 6.69
C ASP A 71 -9.34 10.39 6.95
N THR A 72 -8.61 10.73 5.88
CA THR A 72 -7.19 11.11 5.97
C THR A 72 -6.96 12.36 6.84
N TYR A 73 -7.87 13.32 6.83
CA TYR A 73 -7.78 14.53 7.64
C TYR A 73 -7.96 14.22 9.12
N GLU A 74 -8.97 13.43 9.44
CA GLU A 74 -9.23 12.96 10.81
C GLU A 74 -8.07 12.11 11.34
N VAL A 75 -7.48 11.23 10.52
CA VAL A 75 -6.28 10.47 10.89
C VAL A 75 -5.11 11.41 11.22
N ALA A 76 -4.87 12.42 10.39
CA ALA A 76 -3.81 13.38 10.64
C ALA A 76 -4.05 14.17 11.95
N ILE A 77 -5.29 14.57 12.24
CA ILE A 77 -5.65 15.22 13.51
C ILE A 77 -5.32 14.31 14.70
N GLN A 78 -5.71 13.03 14.65
CA GLN A 78 -5.44 12.08 15.73
C GLN A 78 -3.94 11.87 15.95
N LEU A 79 -3.17 11.78 14.87
CA LEU A 79 -1.72 11.62 14.91
C LEU A 79 -1.04 12.86 15.50
N ASN A 80 -1.37 14.05 15.01
CA ASN A 80 -0.86 15.32 15.55
C ASN A 80 -1.18 15.49 17.04
N LYS A 81 -2.38 15.09 17.47
CA LYS A 81 -2.82 15.25 18.86
C LYS A 81 -2.11 14.32 19.84
N THR A 82 -1.76 13.10 19.40
CA THR A 82 -1.42 12.00 20.34
C THR A 82 -0.02 11.44 20.14
N TRP A 83 0.47 11.42 18.90
CA TRP A 83 1.65 10.64 18.52
C TRP A 83 2.84 11.49 18.10
N LEU A 84 2.59 12.67 17.54
CA LEU A 84 3.64 13.52 17.01
C LEU A 84 4.19 14.47 18.09
N PRO A 85 5.50 14.76 18.09
CA PRO A 85 6.07 15.83 18.90
C PRO A 85 5.44 17.19 18.55
N LEU A 86 5.42 18.11 19.53
CA LEU A 86 4.76 19.42 19.39
C LEU A 86 5.42 20.36 18.37
N ASP A 87 6.68 20.10 18.01
CA ASP A 87 7.45 20.81 17.00
C ASP A 87 7.25 20.24 15.58
N TRP A 88 6.42 19.20 15.42
CA TRP A 88 6.10 18.60 14.13
C TRP A 88 4.60 18.67 13.84
N ILE A 89 4.26 18.89 12.57
CA ILE A 89 2.89 18.84 12.09
C ILE A 89 2.77 17.93 10.86
N LEU A 90 1.81 17.02 10.91
CA LEU A 90 1.38 16.22 9.77
C LEU A 90 0.23 16.93 9.06
N LEU A 91 0.48 17.38 7.83
CA LEU A 91 -0.51 18.06 7.00
C LEU A 91 -0.88 17.16 5.79
N PRO A 92 -2.11 16.62 5.73
CA PRO A 92 -2.57 15.91 4.56
C PRO A 92 -2.84 16.90 3.43
N VAL A 93 -2.18 16.72 2.30
CA VAL A 93 -2.29 17.58 1.12
C VAL A 93 -2.79 16.74 -0.05
N PRO A 94 -3.86 17.15 -0.75
CA PRO A 94 -4.28 16.50 -1.99
C PRO A 94 -3.15 16.51 -3.02
N THR A 95 -2.92 15.37 -3.68
CA THR A 95 -1.78 15.17 -4.58
C THR A 95 -1.68 16.27 -5.65
N GLU A 96 -2.81 16.69 -6.21
CA GLU A 96 -2.93 17.71 -7.24
C GLU A 96 -2.60 19.13 -6.76
N ARG A 97 -2.60 19.36 -5.43
CA ARG A 97 -2.27 20.66 -4.81
C ARG A 97 -0.91 20.69 -4.13
N VAL A 98 -0.16 19.59 -4.15
CA VAL A 98 1.14 19.49 -3.47
C VAL A 98 2.08 20.62 -3.91
N LEU A 99 2.18 20.88 -5.22
CA LEU A 99 3.07 21.93 -5.73
C LEU A 99 2.67 23.34 -5.29
N GLU A 100 1.37 23.64 -5.29
CA GLU A 100 0.83 24.92 -4.82
C GLU A 100 1.15 25.15 -3.34
N VAL A 101 0.88 24.13 -2.51
CA VAL A 101 1.13 24.21 -1.06
C VAL A 101 2.62 24.38 -0.77
N LEU A 102 3.49 23.64 -1.45
CA LEU A 102 4.93 23.78 -1.28
C LEU A 102 5.42 25.19 -1.64
N GLU A 103 4.88 25.78 -2.70
CA GLU A 103 5.25 27.14 -3.10
C GLU A 103 4.82 28.17 -2.04
N VAL A 104 3.62 28.04 -1.47
CA VAL A 104 3.17 28.89 -0.37
C VAL A 104 4.09 28.76 0.84
N LEU A 105 4.42 27.53 1.25
CA LEU A 105 5.30 27.29 2.40
C LEU A 105 6.71 27.87 2.18
N ARG A 106 7.20 27.80 0.94
CA ARG A 106 8.47 28.44 0.52
C ARG A 106 8.39 29.95 0.66
N GLN A 107 7.31 30.58 0.17
CA GLN A 107 7.11 32.03 0.27
C GLN A 107 6.97 32.51 1.72
N MET A 108 6.40 31.69 2.60
CA MET A 108 6.28 31.97 4.03
C MET A 108 7.59 31.81 4.82
N GLY A 109 8.68 31.34 4.18
CA GLY A 109 9.95 31.08 4.86
C GLY A 109 9.90 29.92 5.86
N VAL A 110 8.86 29.07 5.80
CA VAL A 110 8.71 27.87 6.64
C VAL A 110 9.68 26.76 6.19
N VAL A 111 10.29 26.94 5.03
CA VAL A 111 11.05 25.91 4.32
C VAL A 111 12.42 26.43 3.91
N PRO A 112 13.49 25.86 4.47
CA PRO A 112 14.68 25.51 3.73
C PRO A 112 14.71 23.98 3.65
N PHE A 113 14.13 23.37 2.61
CA PHE A 113 14.37 21.95 2.36
C PHE A 113 15.79 21.82 1.80
N GLU A 114 16.79 21.85 2.68
CA GLU A 114 18.19 21.59 2.31
C GLU A 114 18.34 20.17 1.72
N ASP A 115 17.44 19.26 2.10
CA ASP A 115 17.29 17.95 1.50
C ASP A 115 16.12 17.92 0.49
N PRO A 116 16.27 17.27 -0.68
CA PRO A 116 15.14 17.04 -1.57
C PRO A 116 14.05 16.33 -0.78
N ILE A 117 12.84 16.90 -0.79
CA ILE A 117 11.67 16.35 -0.09
C ILE A 117 11.59 14.86 -0.47
N ARG A 118 11.93 13.99 0.48
CA ARG A 118 11.72 12.56 0.33
C ARG A 118 10.24 12.31 0.51
N PHE A 119 9.47 12.60 -0.53
CA PHE A 119 8.10 12.15 -0.58
C PHE A 119 8.12 10.62 -0.40
N GLY A 120 7.55 10.14 0.70
CA GLY A 120 7.26 8.72 0.87
C GLY A 120 6.30 8.19 -0.20
N ILE A 121 5.72 9.10 -0.99
CA ILE A 121 5.12 8.86 -2.29
C ILE A 121 6.28 8.86 -3.28
N THR A 122 6.70 7.66 -3.67
CA THR A 122 7.75 7.39 -4.67
C THR A 122 7.82 8.49 -5.73
N GLN A 123 9.03 9.01 -6.00
CA GLN A 123 9.40 9.91 -7.11
C GLN A 123 8.50 9.76 -8.37
N THR A 124 8.12 8.52 -8.68
CA THR A 124 7.11 8.09 -9.66
C THR A 124 5.79 8.89 -9.71
N HIS A 125 5.21 9.32 -8.57
CA HIS A 125 3.98 10.11 -8.58
C HIS A 125 4.22 11.56 -8.99
N LEU A 126 5.39 12.13 -8.65
CA LEU A 126 5.76 13.48 -9.07
C LEU A 126 6.20 13.51 -10.54
N ASP A 127 6.87 12.46 -11.00
CA ASP A 127 7.28 12.30 -12.40
C ASP A 127 6.05 12.25 -13.33
N PHE A 128 4.97 11.57 -12.92
CA PHE A 128 3.71 11.52 -13.66
C PHE A 128 3.13 12.93 -13.96
N TYR A 129 3.18 13.85 -12.98
CA TYR A 129 2.68 15.21 -13.19
C TYR A 129 3.62 16.09 -14.03
N ARG A 130 4.93 15.81 -14.02
CA ARG A 130 5.91 16.50 -14.89
C ARG A 130 5.78 16.11 -16.36
N GLU A 131 5.34 14.89 -16.64
CA GLU A 131 5.17 14.39 -18.00
C GLU A 131 3.80 14.73 -18.61
N GLY A 132 2.78 14.97 -17.78
CA GLY A 132 1.41 15.31 -18.21
C GLY A 132 1.13 16.79 -18.46
N THR A 133 2.13 17.68 -18.41
CA THR A 133 2.00 19.14 -18.62
C THR A 133 2.61 19.62 -19.96
N ARG A 134 2.64 18.77 -20.99
CA ARG A 134 3.01 19.16 -22.37
C ARG A 134 1.79 19.27 -23.28
#